data_AF-A0A1I5S2L5-F1
#
_entry.id   AF-A0A1I5S2L5-F1
#
_cell.length_a   1.000
_cell.length_b   1.000
_cell.length_c   1.000
_cell.angle_alpha   90.00
_cell.angle_beta   90.00
_cell.angle_gamma   90.00
#
_symmetry.space_group_name_H-M   'P 1'
#
loop_
_entity.id
_entity.type
_entity.pdbx_description
1 polymer ?
#
loop_
_entity_poly.entity_id
_entity_poly.type
_entity_poly.pdbx_seq_one_letter_code
_entity_poly.pdbx_strand_id
1 'polypeptide(L)'
;MSWWNPRDVGFAVRSKLADLGYGAKLFMRLAFQGSRSLRRFALVRDQIHFLGNYSLAIIAVSGLFVGFVLGLQMYYALQRYGSSEALGLLVTLSLVRELGPVVAALLFAGRAGTSLTAEIGLMKAGEQLSAMEMMAVDPVQRILAPRFWAGVITMPLLAAVFSAVGILGGYVVGVLMLGVDPGAFWGQMQAGVDVWRDVGNGVIKSIVFGFTVTFIALLQGYEAQPTPEGVSRATTRTVVAASLSVLGLDFLLTAMMFSI
;
A
#
# COMPACT_ATOMS: atom_id res chain seq x y z
N MET A 1 13.69 18.50 -27.05
CA MET A 1 13.70 17.05 -27.31
C MET A 1 13.04 16.81 -28.64
N SER A 2 13.84 16.57 -29.69
CA SER A 2 13.35 16.25 -31.03
C SER A 2 13.06 14.75 -31.07
N TRP A 3 11.79 14.36 -31.18
CA TRP A 3 11.34 12.96 -31.18
C TRP A 3 11.79 12.13 -32.39
N TRP A 4 12.62 12.71 -33.27
CA TRP A 4 13.00 12.14 -34.57
C TRP A 4 14.43 11.61 -34.65
N ASN A 5 15.21 11.69 -33.57
CA ASN A 5 16.60 11.22 -33.59
C ASN A 5 16.72 9.81 -32.99
N PRO A 6 17.05 8.77 -33.79
CA PRO A 6 17.15 7.37 -33.30
C PRO A 6 18.17 7.19 -32.17
N ARG A 7 19.15 8.09 -32.08
CA ARG A 7 20.17 8.11 -31.01
C ARG A 7 19.58 8.45 -29.64
N ASP A 8 18.63 9.37 -29.59
CA ASP A 8 17.97 9.78 -28.33
C ASP A 8 17.04 8.68 -27.84
N VAL A 9 16.36 8.00 -28.77
CA VAL A 9 15.55 6.80 -28.48
C VAL A 9 16.45 5.67 -27.96
N GLY A 10 17.58 5.39 -28.62
CA GLY A 10 18.52 4.36 -28.18
C GLY A 10 19.11 4.64 -26.80
N PHE A 11 19.48 5.89 -26.51
CA PHE A 11 19.97 6.28 -25.19
C PHE A 11 18.89 6.13 -24.12
N ALA A 12 17.65 6.58 -24.40
CA ALA A 12 16.54 6.48 -23.47
C ALA A 12 16.12 5.03 -23.17
N VAL A 13 16.17 4.13 -24.17
CA VAL A 13 15.89 2.71 -23.97
C VAL A 13 16.98 2.06 -23.12
N ARG A 14 18.25 2.35 -23.40
CA ARG A 14 19.38 1.79 -22.64
C ARG A 14 19.40 2.26 -21.19
N SER A 15 19.13 3.54 -20.94
CA SER A 15 19.07 4.07 -19.57
C SER A 15 17.93 3.42 -18.79
N LYS A 16 16.73 3.30 -19.38
CA LYS A 16 15.61 2.59 -18.74
C LYS A 16 15.92 1.12 -18.44
N LEU A 17 16.60 0.42 -19.34
CA LEU A 17 17.03 -0.97 -19.10
C LEU A 17 18.06 -1.07 -17.97
N ALA A 18 18.97 -0.10 -17.85
CA ALA A 18 19.93 -0.04 -16.76
C ALA A 18 19.24 0.23 -15.41
N ASP A 19 18.29 1.17 -15.37
CA ASP A 19 17.50 1.48 -14.17
C ASP A 19 16.70 0.24 -13.72
N LEU A 20 16.08 -0.48 -14.66
CA LEU A 20 15.40 -1.75 -14.40
C LEU A 20 16.36 -2.81 -13.84
N GLY A 21 17.57 -2.91 -14.40
CA GLY A 21 18.60 -3.82 -13.91
C GLY A 21 19.07 -3.49 -12.49
N TYR A 22 19.20 -2.21 -12.17
CA TYR A 22 19.55 -1.75 -10.82
C TYR A 22 18.44 -2.07 -9.81
N GLY A 23 17.19 -1.78 -10.18
CA GLY A 23 16.01 -2.15 -9.39
C GLY A 23 15.94 -3.65 -9.14
N ALA A 24 16.11 -4.49 -10.17
CA ALA A 24 16.12 -5.94 -10.04
C ALA A 24 17.24 -6.46 -9.13
N LYS A 25 18.43 -5.84 -9.17
CA LYS A 25 19.54 -6.19 -8.29
C LYS A 25 19.27 -5.80 -6.84
N LEU A 26 18.71 -4.61 -6.60
CA LEU A 26 18.30 -4.17 -5.27
C LEU A 26 17.21 -5.08 -4.70
N PHE A 27 16.22 -5.42 -5.52
CA PHE A 27 15.16 -6.37 -5.20
C PHE A 27 15.71 -7.72 -4.76
N MET A 28 16.58 -8.32 -5.57
CA MET A 28 17.20 -9.62 -5.25
C MET A 28 18.01 -9.52 -3.95
N ARG A 29 18.73 -8.41 -3.72
CA ARG A 29 19.43 -8.20 -2.44
C ARG A 29 18.47 -8.13 -1.26
N LEU A 30 17.38 -7.36 -1.36
CA LEU A 30 16.39 -7.22 -0.29
C LEU A 30 15.67 -8.54 0.01
N ALA A 31 15.32 -9.31 -1.04
CA ALA A 31 14.67 -10.61 -0.90
C ALA A 31 15.60 -11.67 -0.28
N PHE A 32 16.82 -11.83 -0.81
CA PHE A 32 17.75 -12.87 -0.34
C PHE A 32 18.46 -12.52 0.97
N GLN A 33 18.73 -11.24 1.24
CA GLN A 33 19.33 -10.81 2.51
C GLN A 33 18.28 -10.51 3.60
N GLY A 34 16.99 -10.44 3.23
CA GLY A 34 15.87 -10.28 4.15
C GLY A 34 15.83 -11.32 5.27
N SER A 35 16.21 -12.57 4.99
CA SER A 35 16.27 -13.64 5.99
C SER A 35 17.26 -13.35 7.13
N ARG A 36 18.37 -12.61 6.85
CA ARG A 36 19.31 -12.15 7.90
C ARG A 36 18.79 -10.93 8.64
N SER A 37 17.97 -10.09 7.99
CA SER A 37 17.33 -8.93 8.60
C SER A 37 16.25 -9.32 9.61
N LEU A 38 15.47 -10.38 9.34
CA LEU A 38 14.49 -10.94 10.26
C LEU A 38 15.11 -11.47 11.56
N ARG A 39 16.41 -11.80 11.58
CA ARG A 39 17.14 -12.14 12.82
C ARG A 39 17.32 -10.93 13.76
N ARG A 40 17.14 -9.70 13.26
CA ARG A 40 17.18 -8.44 14.04
C ARG A 40 15.76 -7.91 14.25
N PHE A 41 14.92 -8.72 14.89
CA PHE A 41 13.49 -8.43 15.07
C PHE A 41 13.22 -7.07 15.75
N ALA A 42 14.11 -6.59 16.62
CA ALA A 42 13.98 -5.27 17.26
C ALA A 42 13.87 -4.13 16.23
N LEU A 43 14.74 -4.10 15.22
CA LEU A 43 14.74 -3.06 14.19
C LEU A 43 13.46 -3.11 13.33
N VAL A 44 12.95 -4.32 13.07
CA VAL A 44 11.71 -4.49 12.30
C VAL A 44 10.51 -4.03 13.13
N ARG A 45 10.45 -4.38 14.42
CA ARG A 45 9.39 -3.95 15.35
C ARG A 45 9.30 -2.42 15.43
N ASP A 46 10.43 -1.75 15.60
CA ASP A 46 10.46 -0.30 15.72
C ASP A 46 9.96 0.38 14.45
N GLN A 47 10.33 -0.19 13.28
CA GLN A 47 9.85 0.28 11.99
C GLN A 47 8.37 -0.03 11.75
N ILE A 48 7.85 -1.16 12.23
CA ILE A 48 6.41 -1.47 12.19
C ILE A 48 5.64 -0.44 13.04
N HIS A 49 6.13 -0.11 14.23
CA HIS A 49 5.51 0.91 15.06
C HIS A 49 5.52 2.28 14.36
N PHE A 50 6.65 2.68 13.77
CA PHE A 50 6.76 3.95 13.06
C PHE A 50 5.86 4.00 11.80
N LEU A 51 5.88 2.98 10.96
CA LEU A 51 5.09 2.96 9.73
C LEU A 51 3.60 2.79 10.04
N GLY A 52 3.27 1.93 11.00
CA GLY A 52 1.89 1.60 11.38
C GLY A 52 1.23 2.69 12.20
N ASN A 53 1.77 3.01 13.38
CA ASN A 53 1.11 3.92 14.34
C ASN A 53 0.82 5.29 13.73
N TYR A 54 1.82 5.89 13.07
CA TYR A 54 1.64 7.20 12.48
C TYR A 54 0.80 7.19 11.19
N SER A 55 0.49 6.03 10.61
CA SER A 55 -0.44 5.89 9.48
C SER A 55 -1.84 5.45 9.92
N LEU A 56 -2.00 4.98 11.16
CA LEU A 56 -3.26 4.45 11.67
C LEU A 56 -4.37 5.49 11.67
N ALA A 57 -4.07 6.74 12.06
CA ALA A 57 -5.06 7.80 12.15
C ALA A 57 -5.66 8.15 10.78
N ILE A 58 -4.82 8.34 9.75
CA ILE A 58 -5.31 8.64 8.39
C ILE A 58 -6.11 7.46 7.83
N ILE A 59 -5.67 6.23 8.06
CA ILE A 59 -6.35 5.02 7.60
C ILE A 59 -7.72 4.85 8.26
N ALA A 60 -7.81 5.02 9.58
CA ALA A 60 -9.07 4.86 10.31
C ALA A 60 -10.08 5.96 9.94
N VAL A 61 -9.65 7.22 9.89
CA VAL A 61 -10.54 8.35 9.55
C VAL A 61 -11.00 8.26 8.11
N SER A 62 -10.10 7.97 7.16
CA SER A 62 -10.47 7.77 5.76
C SER A 62 -11.39 6.56 5.58
N GLY A 63 -11.11 5.44 6.27
CA GLY A 63 -11.96 4.25 6.23
C GLY A 63 -13.38 4.54 6.71
N LEU A 64 -13.53 5.29 7.80
CA LEU A 64 -14.84 5.69 8.33
C LEU A 64 -15.64 6.50 7.30
N PHE A 65 -15.04 7.54 6.72
CA PHE A 65 -15.72 8.39 5.75
C PHE A 65 -16.05 7.65 4.45
N VAL A 66 -15.16 6.77 3.99
CA VAL A 66 -15.45 5.90 2.84
C VAL A 66 -16.62 4.97 3.17
N GLY A 67 -16.67 4.41 4.38
CA GLY A 67 -17.81 3.64 4.88
C GLY A 67 -19.12 4.41 4.88
N PHE A 68 -19.11 5.67 5.36
CA PHE A 68 -20.29 6.54 5.34
C PHE A 68 -20.83 6.78 3.93
N VAL A 69 -19.93 7.11 3.00
CA VAL A 69 -20.30 7.37 1.60
C VAL A 69 -20.84 6.10 0.95
N LEU A 70 -20.17 4.96 1.13
CA LEU A 70 -20.62 3.69 0.55
C LEU A 70 -21.97 3.24 1.12
N GLY A 71 -22.16 3.31 2.43
CA GLY A 71 -23.43 2.96 3.06
C GLY A 71 -24.59 3.79 2.50
N LEU A 72 -24.40 5.10 2.34
CA LEU A 72 -25.42 5.99 1.79
C LEU A 72 -25.72 5.68 0.31
N GLN A 73 -24.67 5.57 -0.51
CA GLN A 73 -24.83 5.36 -1.96
C GLN A 73 -25.43 3.98 -2.27
N MET A 74 -24.95 2.93 -1.60
CA MET A 74 -25.44 1.57 -1.80
C MET A 74 -26.87 1.40 -1.30
N TYR A 75 -27.27 2.08 -0.22
CA TYR A 75 -28.65 2.06 0.24
C TYR A 75 -29.61 2.60 -0.82
N TYR A 76 -29.32 3.78 -1.39
CA TYR A 76 -30.17 4.36 -2.43
C TYR A 76 -30.23 3.50 -3.70
N ALA A 77 -29.13 2.81 -4.03
CA ALA A 77 -29.12 1.86 -5.12
C ALA A 77 -30.04 0.66 -4.83
N LEU A 78 -29.91 0.04 -3.65
CA LEU A 78 -30.66 -1.15 -3.24
C LEU A 78 -32.15 -0.87 -2.98
N GLN A 79 -32.48 0.32 -2.48
CA GLN A 79 -33.87 0.71 -2.21
C GLN A 79 -34.71 0.70 -3.49
N ARG A 80 -34.12 1.03 -4.64
CA ARG A 80 -34.81 0.99 -5.94
C ARG A 80 -35.23 -0.42 -6.36
N TYR A 81 -34.54 -1.44 -5.85
CA TYR A 81 -34.80 -2.85 -6.12
C TYR A 81 -35.48 -3.57 -4.95
N GLY A 82 -35.86 -2.84 -3.89
CA GLY A 82 -36.50 -3.42 -2.70
C GLY A 82 -35.60 -4.32 -1.86
N SER A 83 -34.27 -4.23 -2.00
CA SER A 83 -33.29 -5.11 -1.34
C SER A 83 -32.37 -4.34 -0.38
N SER A 84 -32.92 -3.36 0.35
CA SER A 84 -32.16 -2.54 1.31
C SER A 84 -31.51 -3.36 2.44
N GLU A 85 -32.04 -4.54 2.74
CA GLU A 85 -31.46 -5.46 3.74
C GLU A 85 -30.11 -6.05 3.31
N ALA A 86 -29.81 -6.12 2.01
CA ALA A 86 -28.53 -6.60 1.46
C ALA A 86 -27.39 -5.57 1.56
N LEU A 87 -27.66 -4.41 2.17
CA LEU A 87 -26.70 -3.32 2.31
C LEU A 87 -25.41 -3.77 3.01
N GLY A 88 -25.52 -4.51 4.11
CA GLY A 88 -24.36 -4.95 4.89
C GLY A 88 -23.43 -5.87 4.12
N LEU A 89 -24.01 -6.79 3.34
CA LEU A 89 -23.25 -7.67 2.46
C LEU A 89 -22.52 -6.87 1.38
N LEU A 90 -23.24 -5.99 0.69
CA LEU A 90 -22.69 -5.24 -0.45
C LEU A 90 -21.55 -4.31 -0.01
N VAL A 91 -21.74 -3.56 1.08
CA VAL A 91 -20.70 -2.68 1.65
C VAL A 91 -19.46 -3.48 2.06
N THR A 92 -19.65 -4.62 2.71
CA THR A 92 -18.55 -5.46 3.18
C THR A 92 -17.76 -6.05 2.02
N LEU A 93 -18.43 -6.61 1.01
CA LEU A 93 -17.76 -7.17 -0.16
C LEU A 93 -16.98 -6.10 -0.93
N SER A 94 -17.56 -4.90 -1.12
CA SER A 94 -16.87 -3.80 -1.79
C SER A 94 -15.61 -3.34 -1.02
N LEU A 95 -15.67 -3.29 0.32
CA LEU A 95 -14.54 -2.89 1.16
C LEU A 95 -13.47 -3.97 1.27
N VAL A 96 -13.83 -5.24 1.40
CA VAL A 96 -12.86 -6.31 1.63
C VAL A 96 -12.15 -6.73 0.34
N ARG A 97 -12.85 -6.77 -0.80
CA ARG A 97 -12.30 -7.26 -2.08
C ARG A 97 -11.51 -6.20 -2.86
N GLU A 98 -11.97 -4.96 -2.84
CA GLU A 98 -11.47 -3.91 -3.73
C GLU A 98 -10.97 -2.69 -2.94
N LEU A 99 -11.91 -1.93 -2.37
CA LEU A 99 -11.63 -0.58 -1.89
C LEU A 99 -10.68 -0.57 -0.69
N GLY A 100 -10.76 -1.55 0.21
CA GLY A 100 -9.92 -1.61 1.40
C GLY A 100 -8.45 -1.73 1.06
N PRO A 101 -8.00 -2.81 0.40
CA PRO A 101 -6.60 -2.98 0.01
C PRO A 101 -6.08 -1.84 -0.87
N VAL A 102 -6.86 -1.38 -1.86
CA VAL A 102 -6.42 -0.36 -2.83
C VAL A 102 -6.30 1.01 -2.18
N VAL A 103 -7.36 1.49 -1.51
CA VAL A 103 -7.35 2.84 -0.91
C VAL A 103 -6.33 2.90 0.24
N ALA A 104 -6.24 1.86 1.07
CA ALA A 104 -5.20 1.80 2.10
C ALA A 104 -3.79 1.84 1.49
N ALA A 105 -3.55 1.20 0.35
CA ALA A 105 -2.24 1.21 -0.32
C ALA A 105 -1.89 2.60 -0.86
N LEU A 106 -2.86 3.31 -1.45
CA LEU A 106 -2.66 4.68 -1.95
C LEU A 106 -2.36 5.65 -0.80
N LEU A 107 -3.10 5.56 0.32
CA LEU A 107 -2.85 6.36 1.51
C LEU A 107 -1.48 6.01 2.14
N PHE A 108 -1.14 4.73 2.20
CA PHE A 108 0.16 4.26 2.68
C PHE A 108 1.31 4.77 1.81
N ALA A 109 1.18 4.74 0.48
CA ALA A 109 2.16 5.31 -0.45
C ALA A 109 2.35 6.82 -0.22
N GLY A 110 1.26 7.56 -0.02
CA GLY A 110 1.28 9.00 0.21
C GLY A 110 1.93 9.41 1.53
N ARG A 111 1.74 8.63 2.60
CA ARG A 111 2.20 9.00 3.95
C ARG A 111 3.46 8.24 4.39
N ALA A 112 3.42 6.91 4.38
CA ALA A 112 4.53 6.07 4.82
C ALA A 112 5.61 5.94 3.73
N GLY A 113 5.20 5.78 2.46
CA GLY A 113 6.11 5.69 1.33
C GLY A 113 6.95 6.96 1.12
N THR A 114 6.33 8.13 1.22
CA THR A 114 7.03 9.42 1.14
C THR A 114 8.00 9.63 2.31
N SER A 115 7.59 9.27 3.53
CA SER A 115 8.46 9.33 4.71
C SER A 115 9.69 8.44 4.56
N LEU A 116 9.52 7.20 4.08
CA LEU A 116 10.62 6.26 3.84
C LEU A 116 11.61 6.80 2.80
N THR A 117 11.07 7.37 1.71
CA THR A 117 11.85 7.97 0.63
C THR A 117 12.67 9.15 1.13
N ALA A 118 12.03 10.05 1.87
CA ALA A 118 12.66 11.23 2.43
C ALA A 118 13.74 10.87 3.45
N GLU A 119 13.46 9.92 4.34
CA GLU A 119 14.42 9.48 5.36
C GLU A 119 15.69 8.91 4.72
N ILE A 120 15.55 8.02 3.72
CA ILE A 120 16.73 7.45 3.02
C ILE A 120 17.46 8.52 2.21
N GLY A 121 16.73 9.39 1.51
CA GLY A 121 17.31 10.49 0.74
C GLY A 121 18.11 11.46 1.62
N LEU A 122 17.60 11.77 2.82
CA LEU A 122 18.29 12.61 3.81
C LEU A 122 19.53 11.91 4.38
N MET A 123 19.44 10.61 4.69
CA MET A 123 20.60 9.82 5.13
C MET A 123 21.70 9.78 4.07
N LYS A 124 21.30 9.72 2.78
CA LYS A 124 22.25 9.77 1.65
C LYS A 124 22.87 11.16 1.49
N ALA A 125 22.07 12.22 1.58
CA ALA A 125 22.55 13.60 1.51
C ALA A 125 23.47 13.97 2.69
N GLY A 126 23.23 13.42 3.87
CA GLY A 126 24.08 13.58 5.05
C GLY A 126 25.25 12.58 5.14
N GLU A 127 25.59 11.89 4.05
CA GLU A 127 26.67 10.90 3.94
C GLU A 127 26.63 9.75 4.97
N GLN A 128 25.51 9.55 5.66
CA GLN A 128 25.38 8.52 6.69
C GLN A 128 25.49 7.12 6.10
N LEU A 129 24.96 6.91 4.89
CA LEU A 129 25.08 5.63 4.19
C LEU A 129 26.54 5.32 3.83
N SER A 130 27.27 6.31 3.32
CA SER A 130 28.69 6.19 2.99
C SER A 130 29.55 5.96 4.23
N ALA A 131 29.26 6.65 5.33
CA ALA A 131 29.94 6.45 6.61
C ALA A 131 29.80 5.02 7.12
N MET A 132 28.64 4.39 6.92
CA MET A 132 28.44 2.97 7.28
C MET A 132 29.27 2.02 6.44
N GLU A 133 29.39 2.28 5.13
CA GLU A 133 30.24 1.49 4.24
C GLU A 133 31.71 1.56 4.67
N MET A 134 32.18 2.74 5.11
CA MET A 134 33.53 2.92 5.68
C MET A 134 33.75 2.16 6.98
N MET A 135 32.69 1.92 7.77
CA MET A 135 32.71 1.08 8.97
C MET A 135 32.55 -0.42 8.68
N ALA A 136 32.67 -0.84 7.42
CA ALA A 136 32.42 -2.22 6.97
C ALA A 136 31.01 -2.74 7.30
N VAL A 137 30.02 -1.84 7.35
CA VAL A 137 28.61 -2.16 7.62
C VAL A 137 27.79 -1.91 6.36
N ASP A 138 27.18 -2.96 5.82
CA ASP A 138 26.30 -2.86 4.64
C ASP A 138 25.01 -2.05 4.97
N PRO A 139 24.81 -0.85 4.39
CA PRO A 139 23.63 -0.02 4.66
C PRO A 139 22.34 -0.67 4.14
N VAL A 140 22.40 -1.49 3.08
CA VAL A 140 21.22 -2.16 2.53
C VAL A 140 20.67 -3.15 3.54
N GLN A 141 21.54 -3.94 4.18
CA GLN A 141 21.13 -4.92 5.19
C GLN A 141 20.69 -4.27 6.50
N ARG A 142 21.33 -3.16 6.88
CA ARG A 142 21.10 -2.53 8.19
C ARG A 142 19.92 -1.56 8.21
N ILE A 143 19.65 -0.89 7.09
CA ILE A 143 18.62 0.16 7.01
C ILE A 143 17.48 -0.23 6.08
N LEU A 144 17.78 -0.59 4.82
CA LEU A 144 16.74 -0.81 3.82
C LEU A 144 15.94 -2.09 4.11
N ALA A 145 16.60 -3.19 4.46
CA ALA A 145 15.93 -4.48 4.68
C ALA A 145 14.92 -4.48 5.85
N PRO A 146 15.20 -3.92 7.05
CA PRO A 146 14.20 -3.85 8.12
C PRO A 146 12.98 -2.99 7.73
N ARG A 147 13.22 -1.85 7.06
CA ARG A 147 12.14 -0.96 6.57
C ARG A 147 11.28 -1.64 5.51
N PHE A 148 11.90 -2.44 4.64
CA PHE A 148 11.20 -3.23 3.63
C PHE A 148 10.19 -4.21 4.26
N TRP A 149 10.66 -5.07 5.17
CA TRP A 149 9.80 -6.06 5.82
C TRP A 149 8.76 -5.42 6.74
N ALA A 150 9.12 -4.32 7.41
CA ALA A 150 8.17 -3.57 8.21
C ALA A 150 7.01 -3.02 7.36
N GLY A 151 7.29 -2.48 6.17
CA GLY A 151 6.25 -2.01 5.24
C GLY A 151 5.35 -3.13 4.73
N VAL A 152 5.93 -4.28 4.36
CA VAL A 152 5.20 -5.47 3.89
C VAL A 152 4.25 -6.00 4.98
N ILE A 153 4.68 -6.04 6.24
CA ILE A 153 3.87 -6.54 7.36
C ILE A 153 2.80 -5.52 7.78
N THR A 154 3.13 -4.24 7.75
CA THR A 154 2.23 -3.18 8.22
C THR A 154 1.05 -2.99 7.27
N MET A 155 1.25 -3.14 5.96
CA MET A 155 0.22 -2.84 4.97
C MET A 155 -1.05 -3.73 5.09
N PRO A 156 -0.97 -5.07 5.21
CA PRO A 156 -2.14 -5.90 5.46
C PRO A 156 -2.88 -5.55 6.76
N LEU A 157 -2.12 -5.17 7.80
CA LEU A 157 -2.70 -4.78 9.08
C LEU A 157 -3.51 -3.48 8.95
N LEU A 158 -2.97 -2.49 8.22
CA LEU A 158 -3.67 -1.24 7.95
C LEU A 158 -4.89 -1.45 7.04
N ALA A 159 -4.80 -2.31 6.03
CA ALA A 159 -5.94 -2.66 5.17
C ALA A 159 -7.07 -3.31 5.99
N ALA A 160 -6.75 -4.22 6.91
CA ALA A 160 -7.73 -4.84 7.79
C ALA A 160 -8.43 -3.80 8.70
N VAL A 161 -7.66 -2.85 9.27
CA VAL A 161 -8.23 -1.74 10.06
C VAL A 161 -9.12 -0.85 9.19
N PHE A 162 -8.68 -0.52 7.96
CA PHE A 162 -9.47 0.28 7.03
C PHE A 162 -10.83 -0.36 6.74
N SER A 163 -10.84 -1.66 6.39
CA SER A 163 -12.07 -2.38 6.09
C SER A 163 -12.97 -2.52 7.33
N ALA A 164 -12.40 -2.81 8.50
CA ALA A 164 -13.17 -2.90 9.75
C ALA A 164 -13.86 -1.58 10.10
N VAL A 165 -13.12 -0.46 10.08
CA VAL A 165 -13.68 0.86 10.36
C VAL A 165 -14.65 1.31 9.27
N GLY A 166 -14.40 0.95 8.02
CA GLY A 166 -15.32 1.20 6.91
C GLY A 166 -16.66 0.47 7.05
N ILE A 167 -16.65 -0.80 7.48
CA ILE A 167 -17.87 -1.56 7.75
C ILE A 167 -18.65 -0.93 8.90
N LEU A 168 -17.97 -0.49 9.97
CA LEU A 168 -18.61 0.25 11.07
C LEU A 168 -19.22 1.57 10.59
N GLY A 169 -18.55 2.29 9.69
CA GLY A 169 -19.11 3.49 9.05
C GLY A 169 -20.38 3.17 8.25
N GLY A 170 -20.34 2.11 7.44
CA GLY A 170 -21.50 1.63 6.70
C GLY A 170 -22.68 1.23 7.61
N TYR A 171 -22.39 0.59 8.74
CA TYR A 171 -23.39 0.24 9.76
C TYR A 171 -24.05 1.48 10.38
N VAL A 172 -23.25 2.49 10.75
CA VAL A 172 -23.78 3.75 11.31
C VAL A 172 -24.77 4.39 10.34
N VAL A 173 -24.44 4.49 9.06
CA VAL A 173 -25.34 5.09 8.06
C VAL A 173 -26.53 4.18 7.76
N GLY A 174 -26.30 2.90 7.47
CA GLY A 174 -27.34 1.96 7.06
C GLY A 174 -28.39 1.70 8.15
N VAL A 175 -27.93 1.42 9.37
CA VAL A 175 -28.80 1.01 10.47
C VAL A 175 -29.27 2.23 11.27
N LEU A 176 -28.35 3.08 11.74
CA LEU A 176 -28.72 4.16 12.66
C LEU A 176 -29.39 5.34 11.96
N MET A 177 -29.02 5.65 10.71
CA MET A 177 -29.58 6.81 10.00
C MET A 177 -30.73 6.42 9.05
N LEU A 178 -30.62 5.28 8.37
CA LEU A 178 -31.56 4.88 7.30
C LEU A 178 -32.55 3.78 7.74
N GLY A 179 -32.38 3.22 8.93
CA GLY A 179 -33.36 2.33 9.55
C GLY A 179 -33.39 0.90 9.00
N VAL A 180 -32.29 0.42 8.41
CA VAL A 180 -32.16 -1.01 8.05
C VAL A 180 -32.13 -1.86 9.32
N ASP A 181 -32.79 -3.02 9.31
CA ASP A 181 -32.77 -3.95 10.44
C ASP A 181 -31.33 -4.40 10.79
N PRO A 182 -30.87 -4.24 12.05
CA PRO A 182 -29.53 -4.64 12.45
C PRO A 182 -29.29 -6.15 12.30
N GLY A 183 -30.31 -6.98 12.55
CA GLY A 183 -30.23 -8.43 12.43
C GLY A 183 -30.02 -8.85 10.98
N ALA A 184 -30.77 -8.26 10.05
CA ALA A 184 -30.60 -8.47 8.63
C ALA A 184 -29.22 -8.00 8.14
N PHE A 185 -28.74 -6.84 8.59
CA PHE A 185 -27.43 -6.31 8.20
C PHE A 185 -26.28 -7.27 8.53
N TRP A 186 -26.22 -7.76 9.78
CA TRP A 186 -25.17 -8.69 10.21
C TRP A 186 -25.41 -10.11 9.70
N GLY A 187 -26.67 -10.56 9.66
CA GLY A 187 -27.02 -11.90 9.18
C GLY A 187 -26.68 -12.12 7.71
N GLN A 188 -27.02 -11.18 6.84
CA GLN A 188 -26.68 -11.27 5.41
C GLN A 188 -25.19 -11.12 5.16
N MET A 189 -24.50 -10.28 5.94
CA MET A 189 -23.05 -10.16 5.88
C MET A 189 -22.37 -11.49 6.23
N GLN A 190 -22.76 -12.12 7.34
CA GLN A 190 -22.17 -13.41 7.77
C GLN A 190 -22.49 -14.55 6.81
N ALA A 191 -23.68 -14.55 6.19
CA ALA A 191 -24.08 -15.58 5.25
C ALA A 191 -23.40 -15.43 3.87
N GLY A 192 -23.09 -14.20 3.45
CA GLY A 192 -22.59 -13.93 2.10
C GLY A 192 -21.08 -13.63 1.98
N VAL A 193 -20.36 -13.46 3.11
CA VAL A 193 -18.91 -13.20 3.12
C VAL A 193 -18.14 -14.47 3.42
N ASP A 194 -17.34 -14.93 2.46
CA ASP A 194 -16.45 -16.06 2.61
C ASP A 194 -15.09 -15.62 3.17
N VAL A 195 -14.67 -16.18 4.31
CA VAL A 195 -13.39 -15.83 4.96
C VAL A 195 -12.20 -16.07 4.02
N TRP A 196 -12.18 -17.20 3.30
CA TRP A 196 -11.05 -17.52 2.43
C TRP A 196 -11.09 -16.78 1.10
N ARG A 197 -12.26 -16.69 0.47
CA ARG A 197 -12.42 -16.09 -0.86
C ARG A 197 -12.48 -14.56 -0.84
N ASP A 198 -12.94 -13.96 0.25
CA ASP A 198 -13.09 -12.51 0.32
C ASP A 198 -11.98 -11.91 1.15
N VAL A 199 -11.89 -12.29 2.42
CA VAL A 199 -10.90 -11.74 3.35
C VAL A 199 -9.49 -12.22 2.98
N GLY A 200 -9.32 -13.51 2.70
CA GLY A 200 -8.03 -14.07 2.27
C GLY A 200 -7.49 -13.42 1.00
N ASN A 201 -8.34 -13.23 -0.01
CA ASN A 201 -7.98 -12.54 -1.24
C ASN A 201 -7.61 -11.06 -1.01
N GLY A 202 -8.36 -10.34 -0.17
CA GLY A 202 -8.01 -8.98 0.25
C GLY A 202 -6.66 -8.89 0.95
N VAL A 203 -6.35 -9.87 1.82
CA VAL A 203 -5.05 -9.97 2.50
C VAL A 203 -3.93 -10.21 1.49
N ILE A 204 -4.08 -11.14 0.55
CA ILE A 204 -3.09 -11.41 -0.50
C ILE A 204 -2.81 -10.13 -1.32
N LYS A 205 -3.87 -9.43 -1.77
CA LYS A 205 -3.73 -8.15 -2.46
C LYS A 205 -2.92 -7.13 -1.63
N SER A 206 -3.27 -6.97 -0.36
CA SER A 206 -2.58 -6.01 0.52
C SER A 206 -1.11 -6.34 0.76
N ILE A 207 -0.73 -7.63 0.78
CA ILE A 207 0.68 -8.05 0.85
C ILE A 207 1.42 -7.63 -0.42
N VAL A 208 0.84 -7.90 -1.60
CA VAL A 208 1.44 -7.53 -2.89
C VAL A 208 1.59 -6.02 -3.03
N PHE A 209 0.60 -5.26 -2.57
CA PHE A 209 0.67 -3.79 -2.55
C PHE A 209 1.71 -3.29 -1.54
N GLY A 210 1.76 -3.84 -0.33
CA GLY A 210 2.77 -3.49 0.68
C GLY A 210 4.18 -3.69 0.18
N PHE A 211 4.41 -4.81 -0.50
CA PHE A 211 5.67 -5.12 -1.16
C PHE A 211 6.02 -4.11 -2.27
N THR A 212 5.09 -3.84 -3.17
CA THR A 212 5.30 -2.95 -4.31
C THR A 212 5.56 -1.51 -3.87
N VAL A 213 4.71 -0.97 -2.99
CA VAL A 213 4.82 0.40 -2.49
C VAL A 213 6.11 0.60 -1.71
N THR A 214 6.44 -0.33 -0.82
CA THR A 214 7.66 -0.22 0.00
C THR A 214 8.90 -0.37 -0.87
N PHE A 215 8.90 -1.29 -1.85
CA PHE A 215 10.01 -1.42 -2.79
C PHE A 215 10.27 -0.13 -3.57
N ILE A 216 9.23 0.47 -4.13
CA ILE A 216 9.33 1.72 -4.90
C ILE A 216 9.86 2.85 -4.01
N ALA A 217 9.35 2.99 -2.78
CA ALA A 217 9.81 4.01 -1.84
C ALA A 217 11.30 3.88 -1.48
N LEU A 218 11.76 2.67 -1.18
CA LEU A 218 13.17 2.41 -0.87
C LEU A 218 14.07 2.66 -2.08
N LEU A 219 13.64 2.24 -3.27
CA LEU A 219 14.37 2.44 -4.51
C LEU A 219 14.55 3.93 -4.81
N GLN A 220 13.46 4.70 -4.79
CA GLN A 220 13.51 6.14 -5.07
C GLN A 220 14.34 6.89 -4.02
N GLY A 221 14.24 6.51 -2.74
CA GLY A 221 15.05 7.11 -1.68
C GLY A 221 16.54 6.82 -1.83
N TYR A 222 16.88 5.58 -2.21
CA TYR A 222 18.26 5.16 -2.39
C TYR A 222 18.90 5.72 -3.67
N GLU A 223 18.13 5.90 -4.74
CA GLU A 223 18.57 6.50 -6.00
C GLU A 223 18.53 8.04 -5.99
N ALA A 224 17.89 8.65 -5.00
CA ALA A 224 17.77 10.11 -4.89
C ALA A 224 19.13 10.81 -5.03
N GLN A 225 19.15 11.94 -5.73
CA GLN A 225 20.31 12.81 -5.75
C GLN A 225 20.54 13.38 -4.34
N PRO A 226 21.79 13.47 -3.86
CA PRO A 226 22.13 13.92 -2.50
C PRO A 226 22.00 15.45 -2.37
N THR A 227 20.86 15.99 -2.76
CA THR A 227 20.50 17.41 -2.67
C THR A 227 19.09 17.53 -2.10
N PRO A 228 18.77 18.59 -1.33
CA PRO A 228 17.43 18.78 -0.78
C PRO A 228 16.33 18.74 -1.86
N GLU A 229 16.60 19.33 -3.02
CA GLU A 229 15.69 19.31 -4.17
C GLU A 229 15.54 17.90 -4.76
N GLY A 230 16.63 17.14 -4.84
CA GLY A 230 16.63 15.74 -5.28
C GLY A 230 15.76 14.84 -4.41
N VAL A 231 15.82 15.02 -3.09
CA VAL A 231 14.99 14.28 -2.12
C VAL A 231 13.50 14.62 -2.28
N SER A 232 13.17 15.90 -2.44
CA SER A 232 11.80 16.34 -2.68
C SER A 232 11.24 15.75 -3.99
N ARG A 233 12.01 15.80 -5.09
CA ARG A 233 11.61 15.21 -6.38
C ARG A 233 11.43 13.69 -6.28
N ALA A 234 12.33 12.98 -5.59
CA ALA A 234 12.21 11.53 -5.37
C ALA A 234 10.95 11.17 -4.57
N THR A 235 10.59 12.00 -3.59
CA THR A 235 9.37 11.83 -2.78
C THR A 235 8.11 11.91 -3.65
N THR A 236 8.01 12.92 -4.52
CA THR A 236 6.89 13.06 -5.46
C THR A 236 6.85 11.92 -6.46
N ARG A 237 8.00 11.51 -7.00
CA ARG A 237 8.09 10.38 -7.94
C ARG A 237 7.63 9.07 -7.30
N THR A 238 7.90 8.87 -6.02
CA THR A 238 7.45 7.70 -5.26
C THR A 238 5.93 7.61 -5.24
N VAL A 239 5.23 8.69 -4.91
CA VAL A 239 3.76 8.68 -4.85
C VAL A 239 3.15 8.32 -6.20
N VAL A 240 3.65 8.92 -7.28
CA VAL A 240 3.14 8.67 -8.64
C VAL A 240 3.43 7.23 -9.07
N ALA A 241 4.69 6.77 -8.93
CA ALA A 241 5.08 5.42 -9.34
C ALA A 241 4.38 4.34 -8.52
N ALA A 242 4.26 4.52 -7.20
CA ALA A 242 3.58 3.60 -6.32
C ALA A 242 2.07 3.54 -6.62
N SER A 243 1.42 4.68 -6.78
CA SER A 243 -0.02 4.74 -7.09
C SER A 243 -0.35 4.07 -8.43
N LEU A 244 0.42 4.36 -9.48
CA LEU A 244 0.23 3.72 -10.79
C LEU A 244 0.48 2.20 -10.73
N SER A 245 1.49 1.78 -9.98
CA SER A 245 1.80 0.35 -9.82
C SER A 245 0.71 -0.37 -9.04
N VAL A 246 0.17 0.24 -7.98
CA VAL A 246 -0.96 -0.32 -7.21
C VAL A 246 -2.19 -0.48 -8.09
N LEU A 247 -2.57 0.56 -8.84
CA LEU A 247 -3.75 0.50 -9.72
C LEU A 247 -3.57 -0.53 -10.84
N GLY A 248 -2.37 -0.61 -11.44
CA GLY A 248 -2.07 -1.60 -12.48
C GLY A 248 -2.08 -3.03 -11.94
N LEU A 249 -1.51 -3.25 -10.75
CA LEU A 249 -1.51 -4.56 -10.08
C LEU A 249 -2.91 -4.94 -9.59
N ASP A 250 -3.72 -3.98 -9.16
CA ASP A 250 -5.10 -4.26 -8.74
C ASP A 250 -5.91 -4.87 -9.88
N PHE A 251 -5.87 -4.26 -11.07
CA PHE A 251 -6.53 -4.84 -12.24
C PHE A 251 -6.07 -6.27 -12.54
N LEU A 252 -4.75 -6.51 -12.52
CA LEU A 252 -4.18 -7.83 -12.80
C LEU A 252 -4.59 -8.88 -11.75
N LEU A 253 -4.52 -8.51 -10.47
CA LEU A 253 -4.87 -9.40 -9.36
C LEU A 253 -6.38 -9.68 -9.35
N THR A 254 -7.22 -8.67 -9.54
CA THR A 254 -8.68 -8.83 -9.63
C THR A 254 -9.04 -9.78 -10.78
N ALA A 255 -8.44 -9.61 -11.96
CA ALA A 255 -8.67 -10.51 -13.08
C ALA A 255 -8.25 -11.95 -12.76
N MET A 256 -7.08 -12.17 -12.15
CA MET A 256 -6.62 -13.53 -11.83
C MET A 256 -7.42 -14.21 -10.70
N MET A 257 -7.88 -13.44 -9.72
CA MET A 257 -8.50 -13.97 -8.49
C MET A 257 -10.01 -14.16 -8.62
N PHE A 258 -10.67 -13.43 -9.52
CA PHE A 258 -12.13 -13.46 -9.70
C PHE A 258 -12.60 -13.94 -11.08
N SER A 259 -11.70 -14.16 -12.06
CA SER A 259 -12.08 -14.74 -13.37
C SER A 259 -11.90 -16.27 -13.46
N ILE A 260 -11.51 -16.94 -12.37
CA ILE A 260 -11.35 -18.40 -12.27
C ILE A 260 -12.24 -18.93 -11.16
#